data_AF-E2SDZ9-F1
#
_entry.id   AF-E2SDZ9-F1
#
_cell.length_a   1.000
_cell.length_b   1.000
_cell.length_c   1.000
_cell.angle_alpha   90.00
_cell.angle_beta   90.00
_cell.angle_gamma   90.00
#
_symmetry.space_group_name_H-M   'P 1'
#
loop_
_entity.id
_entity.type
_entity.pdbx_description
1 polymer ?
#
loop_
_entity_poly.entity_id
_entity_poly.type
_entity_poly.pdbx_seq_one_letter_code
_entity_poly.pdbx_strand_id
1 'polypeptide(L)' 'MTTFTARYGGNCGACDTRIKPGDEVAYSATDELVHVQCPDVEQRPARGSCSSCFIELPVTGVCGECS' A
#
# COMPACT_ATOMS: atom_id res chain seq x y z
N MET A 1 -3.19 -15.67 6.27
CA MET A 1 -2.01 -14.78 6.38
C MET A 1 -1.36 -15.03 7.73
N THR A 2 -0.07 -15.30 7.74
CA THR A 2 0.69 -15.49 8.99
C THR A 2 1.38 -14.17 9.31
N THR A 3 1.15 -13.63 10.51
CA THR A 3 1.81 -12.40 10.97
C THR A 3 3.09 -12.74 11.72
N PHE A 4 4.04 -11.82 11.75
CA PHE A 4 5.30 -11.98 12.48
C PHE A 4 5.86 -10.64 12.92
N THR A 5 6.68 -10.65 13.96
CA THR A 5 7.39 -9.46 14.41
C THR A 5 8.59 -9.17 13.51
N ALA A 6 8.65 -7.96 12.96
CA ALA A 6 9.78 -7.53 12.16
C ALA A 6 11.06 -7.55 12.99
N ARG A 7 12.09 -8.28 12.51
CA ARG A 7 13.42 -8.29 13.14
C ARG A 7 14.35 -7.22 12.56
N TYR A 8 14.07 -6.80 11.34
CA TYR A 8 14.84 -5.82 10.59
C TYR A 8 13.92 -4.70 10.12
N GLY A 9 14.48 -3.51 9.91
CA GLY A 9 13.74 -2.41 9.32
C GLY A 9 13.47 -2.65 7.83
N GLY A 10 12.33 -2.16 7.34
CA GLY A 10 11.91 -2.28 5.95
C GLY A 10 10.98 -1.13 5.54
N ASN A 11 10.38 -1.22 4.36
CA ASN A 11 9.32 -0.30 3.94
C ASN A 11 8.00 -1.06 3.80
N CYS A 12 6.90 -0.46 4.24
CA CYS A 12 5.58 -1.04 4.09
C CYS A 12 5.07 -0.80 2.67
N GLY A 13 4.75 -1.87 1.93
CA GLY A 13 4.19 -1.79 0.57
C GLY A 13 2.80 -1.14 0.49
N ALA A 14 2.09 -0.99 1.61
CA ALA A 14 0.74 -0.43 1.63
C ALA A 14 0.68 1.09 1.93
N CYS A 15 1.52 1.56 2.85
CA CYS A 15 1.48 2.94 3.36
C CYS A 15 2.78 3.73 3.11
N ASP A 16 3.75 3.12 2.42
CA ASP A 16 5.06 3.71 2.11
C ASP A 16 5.82 4.22 3.36
N THR A 17 5.43 3.74 4.54
CA THR A 17 6.03 4.10 5.82
C THR A 17 7.03 3.04 6.25
N ARG A 18 8.09 3.49 6.92
CA ARG A 18 9.15 2.63 7.43
C ARG A 18 8.65 1.65 8.49
N ILE A 19 8.89 0.37 8.26
CA ILE A 19 8.74 -0.72 9.22
C ILE A 19 9.95 -0.71 10.15
N LYS A 20 9.71 -0.77 11.46
CA LYS A 20 10.76 -0.84 12.49
C LYS A 20 10.86 -2.24 13.08
N PRO A 21 12.04 -2.64 13.58
CA PRO A 21 12.15 -3.83 14.40
C PRO A 21 11.19 -3.77 15.59
N GLY A 22 10.38 -4.81 15.78
CA GLY A 22 9.33 -4.86 16.79
C GLY A 22 7.92 -4.58 16.26
N ASP A 23 7.78 -4.01 15.06
CA ASP A 23 6.46 -3.85 14.43
C ASP A 23 5.88 -5.21 14.00
N GLU A 24 4.56 -5.34 14.09
CA GLU A 24 3.86 -6.53 13.61
C GLU A 24 3.53 -6.38 12.12
N VAL A 25 4.02 -7.33 11.33
CA VAL A 25 3.96 -7.30 9.87
C VAL A 25 3.46 -8.64 9.31
N ALA A 26 3.03 -8.61 8.06
CA ALA A 26 2.67 -9.77 7.28
C ALA A 26 3.22 -9.63 5.85
N TYR A 27 3.32 -10.74 5.15
CA TYR A 27 3.50 -10.72 3.69
C TYR A 27 2.14 -10.62 3.02
N SER A 28 2.01 -9.69 2.08
CA SER A 28 0.86 -9.57 1.17
C SER A 28 0.86 -10.69 0.11
N ALA A 29 -0.22 -10.79 -0.67
CA ALA A 29 -0.34 -11.77 -1.76
C ALA A 29 0.75 -11.62 -2.84
N THR A 30 1.34 -10.44 -2.96
CA THR A 30 2.46 -10.10 -3.88
C THR A 30 3.84 -10.27 -3.26
N ASP A 31 3.95 -10.92 -2.09
CA ASP A 31 5.21 -11.11 -1.35
C ASP A 31 5.83 -9.81 -0.79
N GLU A 32 5.04 -8.73 -0.68
CA GLU A 32 5.49 -7.47 -0.08
C GLU A 32 5.27 -7.44 1.44
N LEU A 33 6.21 -6.82 2.17
CA LEU A 33 6.08 -6.62 3.61
C LEU A 33 5.09 -5.48 3.91
N VAL A 34 4.07 -5.76 4.70
CA VAL A 34 3.07 -4.78 5.12
C VAL A 34 2.84 -4.83 6.63
N HIS A 35 2.54 -3.68 7.24
CA HIS A 35 2.08 -3.66 8.63
C HIS A 35 0.72 -4.36 8.74
N VAL A 36 0.49 -5.10 9.82
CA VAL A 36 -0.82 -5.74 10.07
C VAL A 36 -1.96 -4.72 10.20
N GLN A 37 -1.64 -3.51 10.66
CA GLN A 37 -2.60 -2.41 10.75
C GLN A 37 -2.88 -1.69 9.42
N CYS A 38 -2.05 -1.92 8.39
CA CYS A 38 -2.34 -1.38 7.08
C CYS A 38 -3.43 -2.23 6.42
N PRO A 39 -4.43 -1.61 5.76
CA PRO A 39 -5.33 -2.37 4.92
C PRO A 39 -4.48 -3.15 3.91
N ASP A 40 -4.76 -4.44 3.76
CA ASP A 40 -4.07 -5.27 2.78
C ASP A 40 -4.09 -4.57 1.41
N VAL A 41 -2.99 -4.65 0.65
CA VAL A 41 -2.87 -3.94 -0.63
C VAL A 41 -4.01 -4.33 -1.58
N GLU A 42 -4.61 -5.52 -1.44
CA GLU A 42 -5.80 -5.93 -2.20
C GLU A 42 -7.08 -5.14 -1.84
N GLN A 43 -7.13 -4.52 -0.67
CA GLN A 43 -8.23 -3.63 -0.26
C GLN A 43 -7.97 -2.16 -0.60
N ARG A 44 -6.81 -1.82 -1.19
CA ARG A 44 -6.64 -0.48 -1.76
C ARG A 44 -7.64 -0.40 -2.90
N PRO A 45 -8.70 0.43 -2.80
CA PRO A 45 -9.69 0.51 -3.87
C PRO A 45 -8.91 0.82 -5.13
N ALA A 46 -9.09 0.00 -6.18
CA ALA A 46 -8.49 0.26 -7.48
C ALA A 46 -8.71 1.74 -7.75
N ARG A 47 -7.61 2.50 -7.83
CA ARG A 47 -7.69 3.91 -8.18
C ARG A 47 -8.49 3.92 -9.47
N GLY A 48 -9.63 4.59 -9.51
CA GLY A 48 -10.35 4.74 -10.78
C GLY A 48 -9.33 5.22 -11.83
N SER A 49 -9.49 4.83 -13.08
CA SER A 49 -8.73 5.46 -14.15
C SER A 49 -9.45 6.75 -14.54
N CYS A 50 -8.70 7.83 -14.72
CA CYS A 50 -9.29 9.08 -15.17
C CYS A 50 -9.78 8.87 -16.60
N SER A 51 -11.08 8.99 -16.87
CA SER A 51 -11.64 8.78 -18.21
C SER A 51 -11.11 9.78 -19.26
N SER A 52 -10.53 10.90 -18.82
CA SER A 52 -9.96 11.91 -19.70
C SER A 52 -8.52 11.61 -20.15
N CYS A 53 -7.75 10.88 -19.34
CA CYS A 53 -6.29 10.74 -19.55
C CYS A 53 -5.78 9.31 -19.32
N PHE A 54 -6.66 8.42 -18.89
CA PHE A 54 -6.39 7.01 -18.59
C PHE A 54 -5.24 6.77 -17.58
N ILE A 55 -4.94 7.77 -16.74
CA ILE A 55 -3.98 7.67 -15.63
C ILE A 55 -4.72 7.28 -14.35
N GLU A 56 -4.05 6.54 -13.46
CA GLU A 56 -4.56 6.20 -12.12
C GLU A 56 -4.93 7.45 -11.31
N LEU A 57 -6.14 7.47 -10.74
CA LEU A 57 -6.58 8.61 -9.94
C LEU A 57 -5.67 8.80 -8.71
N PRO A 58 -5.30 10.04 -8.38
CA PRO A 58 -4.63 10.35 -7.14
C PRO A 58 -5.52 9.99 -5.93
N VAL A 59 -4.91 9.91 -4.75
CA VAL A 59 -5.57 9.59 -3.46
C VAL A 59 -6.81 10.45 -3.20
N THR A 60 -6.85 11.65 -3.77
CA THR A 60 -7.95 12.63 -3.64
C THR A 60 -9.21 12.27 -4.44
N GLY A 61 -9.17 11.28 -5.33
CA GLY A 61 -10.35 10.84 -6.08
C GLY A 61 -10.84 11.85 -7.13
N VAL A 62 -10.04 12.85 -7.47
CA VAL A 62 -10.28 13.79 -8.58
C VAL A 62 -9.27 13.55 -9.69
N CYS A 63 -9.72 13.60 -10.95
CA CYS A 63 -8.80 13.74 -12.08
C CYS A 63 -8.02 15.05 -11.90
N GLY A 64 -6.70 14.96 -11.82
CA GLY A 64 -5.85 16.15 -11.92
C GLY A 64 -5.90 16.77 -13.31
N GLU A 65 -5.29 17.95 -13.44
CA GLU A 65 -5.00 18.56 -14.73
C GLU A 65 -3.95 17.72 -15.47
N CYS A 66 -4.36 17.12 -16.59
CA CYS A 66 -3.45 16.38 -17.46
C CYS A 66 -2.72 17.38 -18.32
N SER A 67 -1.43 17.61 -18.01
CA SER A 67 -0.51 18.37 -18.87
C SER A 67 0.24 17.46 -19.83
#